data_AF-A0A2Z2H2G4-F1
#
_entry.id   AF-A0A2Z2H2G4-F1
#
_cell.length_a   1.000
_cell.length_b   1.000
_cell.length_c   1.000
_cell.angle_alpha   90.00
_cell.angle_beta   90.00
_cell.angle_gamma   90.00
#
_symmetry.space_group_name_H-M   'P 1'
#
loop_
_entity.id
_entity.type
_entity.pdbx_description
1 polymer ?
#
loop_
_entity_poly.entity_id
_entity_poly.type
_entity_poly.pdbx_seq_one_letter_code
_entity_poly.pdbx_strand_id
1 'polypeptide(L)'
;MKSVVTTVVTAADAAGRFPSQNDLEAVQGNIQRAAARLEAAGWLPVWMPSPRKLAMLASTSIPTSSSPARLVRTRPKWTSATATWATT
;
A
#
# COMPACT_ATOMS: atom_id res chain seq x y z
N MET A 1 2.74 8.53 -20.73
CA MET A 1 2.42 7.64 -19.58
C MET A 1 3.47 6.54 -19.51
N LYS A 2 3.96 6.15 -18.33
CA LYS A 2 5.00 5.11 -18.18
C LYS A 2 4.37 3.74 -17.91
N SER A 3 4.52 2.80 -18.83
CA SER A 3 4.17 1.38 -18.71
C SER A 3 5.28 0.51 -19.33
N VAL A 4 5.22 -0.81 -19.14
CA VAL A 4 6.18 -1.73 -19.76
C VAL A 4 6.15 -1.58 -21.29
N VAL A 5 4.95 -1.57 -21.87
CA VAL A 5 4.75 -1.43 -23.33
C VAL A 5 5.28 -0.08 -23.83
N THR A 6 4.90 1.04 -23.20
CA THR A 6 5.37 2.35 -23.67
C THR A 6 6.87 2.48 -23.54
N THR A 7 7.47 1.92 -22.48
CA THR A 7 8.93 1.97 -22.27
C THR A 7 9.67 1.23 -23.37
N VAL A 8 9.21 0.02 -23.70
CA VAL A 8 9.80 -0.82 -24.75
C VAL A 8 9.66 -0.15 -26.12
N VAL A 9 8.47 0.36 -26.46
CA VAL A 9 8.24 1.04 -27.74
C VAL A 9 9.11 2.29 -27.86
N THR A 10 9.17 3.11 -26.81
CA THR A 10 10.02 4.32 -26.83
C THR A 10 11.50 3.98 -26.93
N ALA A 11 11.96 2.87 -26.34
CA ALA A 11 13.35 2.46 -26.41
C ALA A 11 13.73 1.91 -27.79
N ALA A 12 12.84 1.13 -28.42
CA ALA A 12 13.04 0.62 -29.77
C ALA A 12 13.01 1.75 -30.81
N ASP A 13 12.05 2.67 -30.68
CA ASP A 13 11.93 3.87 -31.52
C ASP A 13 13.16 4.77 -31.43
N ALA A 14 13.65 5.07 -30.22
CA ALA A 14 14.86 5.87 -30.03
C ALA A 14 16.12 5.22 -30.61
N ALA A 15 16.14 3.88 -30.74
CA ALA A 15 17.23 3.14 -31.36
C ALA A 15 17.03 2.89 -32.86
N GLY A 16 15.92 3.37 -33.46
CA GLY A 16 15.61 3.19 -34.87
C GLY A 16 15.46 1.72 -35.29
N ARG A 17 15.10 0.84 -34.35
CA ARG A 17 14.98 -0.61 -34.57
C ARG A 17 13.54 -1.08 -34.33
N PHE A 18 13.18 -2.18 -34.96
CA PHE A 18 11.97 -2.90 -34.57
C PHE A 18 12.12 -3.54 -33.18
N PRO A 19 11.00 -3.80 -32.48
CA PRO A 19 11.02 -4.59 -31.26
C PRO A 19 11.71 -5.94 -31.49
N SER A 20 12.57 -6.30 -30.54
CA SER A 20 13.37 -7.52 -30.53
C SER A 20 12.80 -8.56 -29.57
N GLN A 21 13.39 -9.76 -29.54
CA GLN A 21 12.95 -10.81 -28.62
C GLN A 21 12.97 -10.38 -27.14
N ASN A 22 14.00 -9.65 -26.72
CA ASN A 22 14.10 -9.13 -25.34
C ASN A 22 12.94 -8.18 -24.98
N ASP A 23 12.48 -7.39 -25.95
CA ASP A 23 11.33 -6.50 -25.78
C ASP A 23 10.03 -7.29 -25.56
N LEU A 24 9.87 -8.40 -26.29
CA LEU A 24 8.71 -9.30 -26.16
C LEU A 24 8.73 -10.05 -24.83
N GLU A 25 9.89 -10.49 -24.36
CA GLU A 25 10.04 -11.14 -23.04
C GLU A 25 9.68 -10.19 -21.89
N ALA A 26 10.05 -8.90 -21.99
CA ALA A 26 9.66 -7.89 -21.02
C ALA A 26 8.14 -7.70 -20.96
N VAL A 27 7.46 -7.69 -22.12
CA VAL A 27 5.99 -7.62 -22.20
C VAL A 27 5.34 -8.90 -21.67
N GLN A 28 5.93 -10.07 -21.94
CA GLN A 28 5.42 -11.35 -21.45
C GLN A 28 5.39 -11.40 -19.91
N GLY A 29 6.45 -10.94 -19.24
CA GLY A 29 6.46 -10.81 -17.78
C GLY A 29 5.40 -9.83 -17.25
N ASN A 30 4.99 -8.83 -18.03
CA ASN A 30 3.87 -7.95 -17.66
C ASN A 30 2.52 -8.67 -17.75
N ILE A 31 2.32 -9.55 -18.75
CA ILE A 31 1.09 -10.34 -18.90
C ILE A 31 0.93 -11.34 -17.75
N GLN A 32 1.98 -12.04 -17.36
CA GLN A 32 1.95 -13.00 -16.24
C GLN A 32 1.49 -12.36 -14.92
N ARG A 33 1.82 -11.07 -14.70
CA ARG A 33 1.39 -10.31 -13.52
C ARG A 33 0.04 -9.60 -13.67
N ALA A 34 -0.52 -9.56 -14.88
CA ALA A 34 -1.72 -8.79 -15.16
C ALA A 34 -2.92 -9.29 -14.36
N ALA A 35 -3.10 -10.61 -14.24
CA ALA A 35 -4.21 -11.21 -13.48
C ALA A 35 -4.26 -10.69 -12.03
N ALA A 36 -3.15 -10.79 -11.29
CA ALA A 36 -3.10 -10.32 -9.90
C ALA A 36 -3.35 -8.79 -9.78
N ARG A 37 -2.84 -7.99 -10.72
CA ARG A 37 -3.04 -6.53 -10.73
C ARG A 37 -4.48 -6.16 -11.04
N LEU A 38 -5.12 -6.87 -11.97
CA LEU A 38 -6.51 -6.62 -12.36
C LEU A 38 -7.49 -7.10 -11.28
N GLU A 39 -7.23 -8.24 -10.64
CA GLU A 39 -7.98 -8.69 -9.46
C GLU A 39 -7.94 -7.63 -8.37
N ALA A 40 -6.73 -7.19 -7.97
CA ALA A 40 -6.60 -6.13 -6.97
C ALA A 40 -7.31 -4.83 -7.41
N ALA A 41 -7.14 -4.41 -8.67
CA ALA A 41 -7.80 -3.23 -9.21
C ALA A 41 -9.33 -3.35 -9.23
N GLY A 42 -9.89 -4.56 -9.35
CA GLY A 42 -11.33 -4.82 -9.26
C GLY A 42 -11.86 -4.79 -7.83
N TRP A 43 -11.15 -5.37 -6.87
CA TRP A 43 -11.55 -5.39 -5.46
C TRP A 43 -11.35 -4.06 -4.74
N LEU A 44 -10.29 -3.32 -5.06
CA LEU A 44 -9.96 -2.04 -4.42
C LEU A 44 -11.13 -1.03 -4.40
N PRO A 45 -11.82 -0.71 -5.51
CA PRO A 45 -12.94 0.23 -5.49
C PRO A 45 -14.17 -0.31 -4.76
N VAL A 46 -14.37 -1.63 -4.73
CA VAL A 46 -15.48 -2.28 -4.01
C VAL A 46 -15.29 -2.17 -2.51
N TRP A 47 -14.08 -2.46 -2.03
CA TRP A 47 -13.77 -2.47 -0.59
C TRP A 47 -13.41 -1.09 -0.05
N MET A 48 -13.01 -0.14 -0.90
CA MET A 48 -12.58 1.19 -0.49
C MET A 48 -13.31 2.29 -1.28
N PRO A 49 -14.42 2.83 -0.77
CA PRO A 49 -15.10 3.98 -1.38
C PRO A 49 -14.25 5.27 -1.31
N SER A 50 -13.31 5.38 -0.36
CA SER A 50 -12.33 6.47 -0.32
C SER A 50 -10.99 6.02 0.31
N PRO A 51 -10.06 5.46 -0.47
CA PRO A 51 -8.76 5.02 0.03
C PRO A 51 -7.91 6.18 0.61
N ARG A 52 -8.11 7.41 0.11
CA ARG A 52 -7.44 8.61 0.64
C ARG A 52 -7.84 8.95 2.07
N LYS A 53 -9.12 8.83 2.42
CA LYS A 53 -9.62 9.19 3.76
C LYS A 53 -9.05 8.25 4.83
N LEU A 54 -8.93 6.96 4.53
CA LEU A 54 -8.35 5.97 5.45
C LEU A 54 -6.83 6.08 5.56
N ALA A 55 -6.11 6.35 4.46
CA ALA A 55 -4.69 6.63 4.53
C ALA A 55 -4.40 7.84 5.44
N MET A 56 -5.21 8.89 5.34
CA MET A 56 -5.09 10.10 6.16
C MET A 56 -5.40 9.84 7.65
N LEU A 57 -6.39 8.99 7.94
CA LEU A 57 -6.70 8.56 9.31
C LEU A 57 -5.61 7.66 9.90
N ALA A 58 -5.04 6.74 9.10
CA ALA A 58 -3.93 5.88 9.51
C ALA A 58 -2.62 6.67 9.76
N SER A 59 -2.40 7.76 9.01
CA SER A 59 -1.26 8.67 9.25
C SER A 59 -1.40 9.48 10.55
N THR A 60 -2.60 9.60 11.11
CA THR A 60 -2.84 10.37 12.35
C THR A 60 -2.57 9.54 13.62
N SER A 61 -2.41 8.23 13.52
CA SER A 61 -2.27 7.33 14.69
C SER A 61 -0.84 6.87 15.00
N ILE A 62 0.20 7.54 14.51
CA ILE A 62 1.58 7.26 14.97
C ILE A 62 1.98 8.34 15.98
N PRO A 63 1.81 8.11 17.30
CA PRO A 63 2.52 8.93 18.29
C PRO A 63 4.00 8.56 18.23
N THR A 64 4.81 9.35 17.52
CA THR A 64 6.25 9.40 17.77
C THR A 64 6.46 10.10 19.11
N SER A 65 6.20 9.41 20.22
CA SER A 65 6.46 9.99 21.55
C SER A 65 7.95 9.89 21.88
N SER A 66 8.69 10.98 21.62
CA SER A 66 10.05 11.19 22.11
C SER A 66 10.11 12.24 23.23
N SER A 67 9.08 12.31 24.10
CA SER A 67 9.15 13.14 25.31
C SER A 67 8.32 12.55 26.46
N PRO A 68 8.91 12.34 27.65
CA PRO A 68 8.21 11.83 28.81
C PRO A 68 7.52 13.00 29.52
N ALA A 69 6.31 13.34 29.09
CA ALA A 69 5.52 14.35 29.80
C ALA A 69 4.06 13.88 29.94
N ARG A 70 3.80 13.30 31.12
CA ARG A 70 2.54 13.37 31.85
C ARG A 70 1.31 12.86 31.09
N LEU A 71 1.12 11.54 31.16
CA LEU A 71 -0.12 10.86 30.83
C LEU A 71 -1.22 11.25 31.84
N VAL A 72 -1.85 12.41 31.66
CA VAL A 72 -3.12 12.75 32.35
C VAL A 72 -4.22 11.93 31.69
N ARG A 73 -4.48 10.73 32.22
CA ARG A 73 -5.61 9.89 31.82
C ARG A 73 -6.94 10.55 32.21
N THR A 74 -7.58 11.25 31.28
CA THR A 74 -9.05 11.39 31.31
C THR A 74 -9.66 10.09 30.82
N ARG A 75 -10.32 9.36 31.73
CA ARG A 75 -10.89 8.02 31.51
C ARG A 75 -12.09 8.08 30.54
N PRO A 76 -12.18 7.22 29.51
CA PRO A 76 -13.46 6.72 29.02
C PRO A 76 -13.81 5.47 29.84
N LYS A 77 -14.97 5.50 30.50
CA LYS A 77 -15.56 4.34 31.20
C LYS A 77 -15.81 3.23 30.19
N TRP A 78 -15.08 2.12 30.29
CA TRP A 78 -15.57 0.80 29.89
C TRP A 78 -15.06 -0.23 30.90
N THR A 79 -15.96 -1.11 31.28
CA THR A 79 -16.02 -1.87 32.52
C THR A 79 -15.13 -3.12 32.52
N SER A 80 -14.51 -3.33 33.69
CA SER A 80 -14.22 -4.61 34.36
C SER A 80 -13.24 -5.60 33.71
N ALA A 81 -12.00 -5.62 34.22
CA ALA A 81 -11.26 -6.87 34.43
C ALA A 81 -10.41 -6.73 35.69
N THR A 82 -10.83 -7.40 36.76
CA THR A 82 -10.12 -7.53 38.03
C THR A 82 -8.89 -8.39 37.83
N ALA A 83 -7.70 -7.86 38.12
CA ALA A 83 -6.51 -8.64 38.38
C ALA A 83 -5.96 -8.22 39.74
N THR A 84 -6.22 -9.06 40.75
CA THR A 84 -5.63 -8.96 42.09
C THR A 84 -4.21 -9.51 42.00
N TRP A 85 -3.21 -8.69 42.32
CA TRP A 85 -1.82 -9.12 42.44
C TRP A 85 -1.48 -9.13 43.93
N ALA A 86 -1.07 -10.28 44.44
CA ALA A 86 -0.33 -10.38 45.68
C ALA A 86 0.95 -11.14 45.38
N THR A 87 2.08 -10.46 45.51
CA THR A 87 3.40 -11.07 45.55
C THR A 87 3.93 -10.86 46.96
N THR A 88 4.19 -11.94 47.68
CA THR A 88 5.34 -12.10 48.57
C THR A 88 5.65 -13.59 48.61
#